data_AF-M1Q0D5-F1
#
_entry.id   AF-M1Q0D5-F1
#
_cell.length_a   1.000
_cell.length_b   1.000
_cell.length_c   1.000
_cell.angle_alpha   90.00
_cell.angle_beta   90.00
_cell.angle_gamma   90.00
#
_symmetry.space_group_name_H-M   'P 1'
#
loop_
_entity.id
_entity.type
_entity.pdbx_description
1 polymer ?
#
loop_
_entity_poly.entity_id
_entity_poly.type
_entity_poly.pdbx_seq_one_letter_code
_entity_poly.pdbx_strand_id
1 'polypeptide(L)'
;MEQPIKSLLNALRQVPPYKVVHKETRKVSRDCYISFLGNKYSVPYRFAGRTAELQIFEGKFEVYVDYEKICEHEILPGNCRVSRKKEHFQGLLSEILKENSKCKKASQIPLKFSGPEVEKRSLDVYETMKSAGFPVKKTLEEFDFEFQKSIDKKVMEDLATLRFVHNSENVVLLGPPGVGKSHLAIALGMQF
;
A
#
# COMPACT_ATOMS: atom_id res chain seq x y z
N MET A 1 -58.55 -67.35 -7.80
CA MET A 1 -58.70 -66.08 -8.55
C MET A 1 -57.59 -65.14 -8.08
N GLU A 2 -56.38 -65.33 -8.59
CA GLU A 2 -55.23 -64.47 -8.30
C GLU A 2 -55.26 -63.29 -9.27
N GLN A 3 -55.43 -62.07 -8.77
CA GLN A 3 -55.23 -60.87 -9.58
C GLN A 3 -53.73 -60.74 -9.87
N PRO A 4 -53.31 -60.58 -11.14
CA PRO A 4 -51.90 -60.54 -11.47
C PRO A 4 -51.27 -59.24 -10.96
N ILE A 5 -50.21 -59.37 -10.15
CA ILE A 5 -49.39 -58.30 -9.55
C ILE A 5 -48.94 -57.23 -10.57
N LYS A 6 -48.97 -57.55 -11.87
CA LYS A 6 -48.65 -56.63 -12.99
C LYS A 6 -49.51 -55.36 -13.04
N SER A 7 -50.70 -55.30 -12.44
CA SER A 7 -51.56 -54.09 -12.45
C SER A 7 -51.14 -53.01 -11.46
N LEU A 8 -50.25 -53.32 -10.51
CA LEU A 8 -49.74 -52.39 -9.49
C LEU A 8 -48.44 -51.66 -9.90
N LEU A 9 -47.92 -51.95 -11.10
CA LEU A 9 -46.67 -51.34 -11.58
C LEU A 9 -46.98 -50.08 -12.40
N ASN A 10 -46.75 -48.91 -11.80
CA ASN A 10 -46.75 -47.64 -12.53
C ASN A 10 -45.64 -47.67 -13.60
N ALA A 11 -45.99 -47.32 -14.84
CA ALA A 11 -45.03 -47.26 -15.93
C ALA A 11 -43.92 -46.23 -15.61
N LEU A 12 -42.66 -46.67 -15.56
CA LEU A 12 -41.46 -45.83 -15.33
C LEU A 12 -41.20 -44.76 -16.42
N ARG A 13 -42.12 -44.58 -17.37
CA ARG A 13 -41.96 -43.68 -18.54
C ARG A 13 -41.95 -42.20 -18.18
N GLN A 14 -42.34 -41.81 -16.98
CA GLN A 14 -42.39 -40.41 -16.52
C GLN A 14 -41.41 -40.10 -15.37
N VAL A 15 -40.41 -40.95 -15.12
CA VAL A 15 -39.38 -40.59 -14.14
C VAL A 15 -38.51 -39.48 -14.77
N PRO A 16 -38.46 -38.26 -14.19
CA PRO A 16 -37.60 -37.21 -14.72
C PRO A 16 -36.14 -37.69 -14.72
N PRO A 17 -35.36 -37.32 -15.75
CA PRO A 17 -33.97 -37.76 -15.86
C PRO A 17 -33.17 -37.38 -14.62
N TYR A 18 -32.37 -38.32 -14.12
CA TYR A 18 -31.50 -38.12 -12.97
C TYR A 18 -30.46 -37.03 -13.31
N LYS A 19 -30.54 -35.90 -12.61
CA LYS A 19 -29.54 -34.83 -12.74
C LYS A 19 -28.36 -35.17 -11.83
N VAL A 20 -27.26 -35.63 -12.41
CA VAL A 20 -26.01 -35.84 -11.67
C VAL A 20 -25.41 -34.47 -11.38
N VAL A 21 -25.57 -33.98 -10.16
CA VAL A 21 -24.99 -32.72 -9.71
C VAL A 21 -23.70 -33.01 -8.96
N HIS A 22 -22.57 -32.59 -9.52
CA HIS A 22 -21.33 -32.60 -8.76
C HIS A 22 -21.28 -31.36 -7.88
N LYS A 23 -21.09 -31.56 -6.57
CA LYS A 23 -20.97 -30.49 -5.58
C LYS A 23 -19.53 -30.40 -5.11
N GLU A 24 -18.95 -29.21 -5.22
CA GLU A 24 -17.59 -28.95 -4.74
C GLU A 24 -17.56 -27.69 -3.86
N THR A 25 -16.94 -27.77 -2.69
CA THR A 25 -16.80 -26.63 -1.78
C THR A 25 -15.50 -25.88 -2.07
N ARG A 26 -15.58 -24.54 -2.25
CA ARG A 26 -14.42 -23.68 -2.48
C ARG A 26 -14.54 -22.39 -1.68
N LYS A 27 -13.40 -21.90 -1.18
CA LYS A 27 -13.33 -20.59 -0.54
C LYS A 27 -13.25 -19.49 -1.60
N VAL A 28 -14.05 -18.44 -1.43
CA VAL A 28 -13.94 -17.20 -2.19
C VAL A 28 -12.72 -16.42 -1.68
N SER A 29 -11.78 -16.10 -2.58
CA SER A 29 -10.64 -15.23 -2.24
C SER A 29 -11.12 -13.86 -1.75
N ARG A 30 -10.28 -13.15 -0.99
CA ARG A 30 -10.51 -11.74 -0.63
C ARG A 30 -10.61 -10.85 -1.87
N ASP A 31 -9.95 -11.24 -2.95
CA ASP A 31 -10.04 -10.56 -4.26
C ASP A 31 -11.32 -10.89 -5.03
N CYS A 32 -12.29 -11.56 -4.39
CA CYS A 32 -13.59 -11.91 -4.97
C CYS A 32 -13.48 -12.89 -6.17
N TYR A 33 -12.61 -13.90 -6.06
CA TYR A 33 -12.45 -14.97 -7.05
C TYR A 33 -12.54 -16.35 -6.43
N ILE A 34 -13.18 -17.29 -7.13
CA ILE A 34 -13.12 -18.73 -6.86
C ILE A 34 -12.22 -19.38 -7.89
N SER A 35 -11.39 -20.34 -7.47
CA SER A 35 -10.58 -21.15 -8.37
C SER A 35 -11.24 -22.51 -8.60
N PHE A 36 -11.46 -22.87 -9.86
CA PHE A 36 -12.04 -24.15 -10.28
C PHE A 36 -11.34 -24.63 -11.56
N LEU A 37 -10.91 -25.90 -11.57
CA LEU A 37 -10.12 -26.51 -12.65
C LEU A 37 -8.94 -25.65 -13.14
N GLY A 38 -8.19 -25.03 -12.23
CA GLY A 38 -7.04 -24.18 -12.58
C GLY A 38 -7.39 -22.81 -13.17
N ASN A 39 -8.68 -22.49 -13.33
CA ASN A 39 -9.17 -21.19 -13.78
C ASN A 39 -9.79 -20.40 -12.62
N LYS A 40 -9.88 -19.09 -12.78
CA LYS A 40 -10.47 -18.17 -11.79
C LYS A 40 -11.78 -17.59 -12.29
N TYR A 41 -12.75 -17.48 -11.41
CA TYR A 41 -14.09 -16.96 -11.73
C TYR A 41 -14.45 -15.91 -10.69
N SER A 42 -14.83 -14.71 -11.15
CA SER A 42 -15.23 -13.62 -10.27
C SER A 42 -16.47 -14.00 -9.47
N VAL A 43 -16.61 -13.49 -8.26
CA VAL A 43 -17.80 -13.62 -7.40
C VAL A 43 -18.16 -12.23 -6.87
N PRO A 44 -19.44 -11.90 -6.61
CA PRO A 44 -19.82 -10.63 -6.02
C PRO A 44 -19.07 -10.33 -4.71
N TYR A 45 -18.58 -9.10 -4.58
CA TYR A 45 -17.67 -8.70 -3.51
C TYR A 45 -18.23 -8.88 -2.09
N ARG A 46 -19.57 -8.88 -1.93
CA ARG A 46 -20.24 -9.10 -0.65
C ARG A 46 -19.95 -10.47 -0.01
N PHE A 47 -19.56 -11.44 -0.83
CA PHE A 47 -19.26 -12.80 -0.39
C PHE A 47 -17.76 -13.10 -0.37
N ALA A 48 -16.90 -12.09 -0.53
CA ALA A 48 -15.46 -12.25 -0.44
C ALA A 48 -15.05 -12.86 0.91
N GLY A 49 -14.18 -13.88 0.87
CA GLY A 49 -13.72 -14.59 2.07
C GLY A 49 -14.66 -15.67 2.61
N ARG A 50 -15.90 -15.79 2.12
CA ARG A 50 -16.84 -16.86 2.50
C ARG A 50 -16.54 -18.18 1.78
N THR A 51 -17.11 -19.27 2.27
CA THR A 51 -17.12 -20.58 1.61
C THR A 51 -18.34 -20.70 0.72
N ALA A 52 -18.13 -21.15 -0.51
CA ALA A 52 -19.18 -21.35 -1.50
C ALA A 52 -19.23 -22.81 -1.97
N GLU A 53 -20.42 -23.27 -2.30
CA GLU A 53 -20.68 -24.56 -2.96
C GLU A 53 -20.86 -24.35 -4.46
N LEU A 54 -20.08 -25.07 -5.25
CA LEU A 54 -20.16 -25.10 -6.70
C LEU A 54 -21.04 -26.29 -7.09
N GLN A 55 -22.12 -26.03 -7.83
CA GLN A 55 -22.94 -27.07 -8.44
C GLN A 55 -22.68 -27.09 -9.94
N ILE A 56 -22.08 -28.16 -10.43
CA ILE A 56 -21.64 -28.28 -11.83
C ILE A 56 -22.73 -28.95 -12.66
N PHE A 57 -23.09 -28.31 -13.78
CA PHE A 57 -24.10 -28.77 -14.73
C PHE A 57 -23.65 -28.48 -16.15
N GLU A 58 -23.53 -29.51 -16.99
CA GLU A 58 -23.43 -29.39 -18.47
C GLU A 58 -22.51 -28.26 -18.98
N GLY A 59 -21.27 -28.20 -18.50
CA GLY A 59 -20.27 -27.22 -18.97
C GLY A 59 -20.33 -25.84 -18.32
N LYS A 60 -21.26 -25.62 -17.39
CA LYS A 60 -21.32 -24.46 -16.51
C LYS A 60 -21.38 -24.89 -15.05
N PHE A 61 -21.17 -23.96 -14.14
CA PHE A 61 -21.40 -24.18 -12.72
C PHE A 61 -22.08 -22.98 -12.09
N GLU A 62 -22.83 -23.28 -11.05
CA GLU A 62 -23.53 -22.30 -10.24
C GLU A 62 -22.87 -22.22 -8.87
N VAL A 63 -22.67 -21.00 -8.38
CA VAL A 63 -22.05 -20.72 -7.09
C VAL A 63 -23.15 -20.41 -6.09
N TYR A 64 -23.19 -21.21 -5.02
CA TYR A 64 -24.09 -21.05 -3.89
C TYR A 64 -23.33 -20.65 -2.64
N VAL A 65 -23.86 -19.73 -1.86
CA VAL A 65 -23.39 -19.45 -0.48
C VAL A 65 -24.64 -19.39 0.39
N ASP A 66 -24.59 -20.03 1.56
CA ASP A 66 -25.72 -20.05 2.50
C ASP A 66 -27.05 -20.51 1.84
N TYR A 67 -26.98 -21.47 0.90
CA TYR A 67 -28.09 -22.01 0.10
C TYR A 67 -28.71 -21.06 -0.94
N GLU A 68 -28.17 -19.85 -1.11
CA GLU A 68 -28.61 -18.89 -2.14
C GLU A 68 -27.72 -18.95 -3.39
N LYS A 69 -28.34 -18.96 -4.58
CA LYS A 69 -27.62 -18.88 -5.86
C LYS A 69 -27.10 -17.45 -6.06
N ILE A 70 -25.79 -17.28 -6.13
CA ILE A 70 -25.16 -15.96 -6.26
C ILE A 70 -24.82 -15.64 -7.72
N CYS A 71 -24.14 -16.56 -8.39
CA CYS A 71 -23.68 -16.35 -9.76
C CYS A 71 -23.51 -17.68 -10.49
N GLU A 72 -23.47 -17.60 -11.81
CA GLU A 72 -23.20 -18.74 -12.68
C GLU A 72 -22.06 -18.40 -13.63
N HIS A 73 -21.27 -19.41 -14.00
CA HIS A 73 -20.14 -19.27 -14.90
C HIS A 73 -20.05 -20.46 -15.84
N GLU A 74 -19.65 -20.19 -17.08
CA GLU A 74 -19.24 -21.23 -18.02
C GLU A 74 -17.85 -21.72 -17.66
N ILE A 75 -17.62 -23.03 -17.73
CA ILE A 75 -16.32 -23.63 -17.43
C ILE A 75 -15.38 -23.32 -18.61
N LEU A 76 -14.34 -22.53 -18.33
CA LEU A 76 -13.34 -22.21 -19.32
C LEU A 76 -12.44 -23.44 -19.59
N PRO A 77 -12.10 -23.74 -20.86
CA PRO A 77 -11.16 -24.79 -21.19
C PRO A 77 -9.71 -24.35 -20.91
N GLY A 78 -8.85 -25.31 -20.55
CA GLY A 78 -7.44 -25.07 -20.19
C GLY A 78 -7.28 -24.53 -18.76
N ASN A 79 -6.09 -23.99 -18.45
CA ASN A 79 -5.74 -23.51 -17.11
C ASN A 79 -5.32 -22.02 -17.14
N CYS A 80 -5.25 -21.38 -15.97
CA CYS A 80 -4.77 -20.01 -15.78
C CYS A 80 -5.63 -18.91 -16.43
N ARG A 81 -6.86 -19.20 -16.85
CA ARG A 81 -7.79 -18.20 -17.40
C ARG A 81 -8.62 -17.56 -16.29
N VAL A 82 -9.16 -16.38 -16.59
CA VAL A 82 -10.00 -15.62 -15.65
C VAL A 82 -11.31 -15.19 -16.30
N SER A 83 -12.44 -15.67 -15.78
CA SER A 83 -13.77 -15.16 -16.13
C SER A 83 -14.13 -14.00 -15.21
N ARG A 84 -14.16 -12.77 -15.73
CA ARG A 84 -14.49 -11.55 -14.98
C ARG A 84 -15.84 -10.97 -15.41
N LYS A 85 -16.81 -10.96 -14.49
CA LYS A 85 -18.09 -10.23 -14.65
C LYS A 85 -18.00 -8.89 -13.92
N LYS A 86 -18.26 -7.79 -14.63
CA LYS A 86 -18.16 -6.43 -14.05
C LYS A 86 -19.19 -6.18 -12.95
N GLU A 87 -20.37 -6.78 -13.08
CA GLU A 87 -21.48 -6.70 -12.14
C GLU A 87 -21.08 -7.11 -10.71
N HIS A 88 -20.13 -8.04 -10.58
CA HIS A 88 -19.66 -8.54 -9.29
C HIS A 88 -18.92 -7.49 -8.43
N PHE A 89 -18.45 -6.41 -9.05
CA PHE A 89 -17.70 -5.35 -8.39
C PHE A 89 -18.48 -4.03 -8.36
N GLN A 90 -19.70 -4.01 -8.89
CA GLN A 90 -20.52 -2.81 -8.94
C GLN A 90 -20.93 -2.40 -7.51
N GLY A 91 -20.64 -1.16 -7.14
CA GLY A 91 -20.96 -0.63 -5.82
C GLY A 91 -19.85 -0.78 -4.77
N LEU A 92 -18.87 -1.67 -4.99
CA LEU A 92 -17.74 -1.87 -4.08
C LEU A 92 -17.04 -0.54 -3.73
N LEU A 93 -16.69 0.25 -4.76
CA LEU A 93 -16.02 1.54 -4.57
C LEU A 93 -16.89 2.52 -3.77
N SER A 94 -18.18 2.58 -4.07
CA SER A 94 -19.11 3.47 -3.38
C SER A 94 -19.29 3.11 -1.90
N GLU A 95 -19.23 1.82 -1.58
CA GLU A 95 -19.34 1.30 -0.21
C GLU A 95 -18.07 1.59 0.59
N ILE A 96 -16.90 1.34 0.00
CA ILE A 96 -15.59 1.70 0.58
C ILE A 96 -15.53 3.21 0.87
N LEU A 97 -15.95 4.05 -0.07
CA LEU A 97 -15.98 5.51 0.11
C LEU A 97 -16.90 5.93 1.26
N LYS A 98 -18.08 5.31 1.37
CA LYS A 98 -19.01 5.55 2.50
C LYS A 98 -18.42 5.13 3.82
N GLU A 99 -17.79 3.96 3.90
CA GLU A 99 -17.13 3.47 5.12
C GLU A 99 -16.03 4.42 5.57
N ASN A 100 -15.13 4.79 4.66
CA ASN A 100 -14.05 5.75 4.92
C ASN A 100 -14.59 7.13 5.36
N SER A 101 -15.75 7.55 4.82
CA SER A 101 -16.37 8.81 5.22
C SER A 101 -16.92 8.80 6.65
N LYS A 102 -17.38 7.65 7.18
CA LYS A 102 -17.80 7.52 8.58
C LYS A 102 -16.63 7.71 9.53
N CYS A 103 -15.47 7.17 9.19
CA CYS A 103 -14.25 7.25 10.00
C CYS A 103 -13.57 8.63 9.98
N LYS A 104 -13.94 9.56 9.09
CA LYS A 104 -13.42 10.95 9.12
C LYS A 104 -13.77 11.70 10.43
N LYS A 105 -14.77 11.26 11.18
CA LYS A 105 -15.11 11.85 12.49
C LYS A 105 -14.14 11.46 13.62
N ALA A 106 -13.28 10.46 13.41
CA ALA A 106 -12.35 9.94 14.42
C ALA A 106 -10.86 10.06 14.03
N SER A 107 -10.52 10.82 12.99
CA SER A 107 -9.13 11.05 12.56
C SER A 107 -8.68 12.51 12.68
N GLN A 108 -9.40 13.35 13.41
CA GLN A 108 -8.72 14.49 14.04
C GLN A 108 -8.00 13.93 15.25
N ILE A 109 -6.79 13.44 15.02
CA ILE A 109 -5.80 13.31 16.08
C ILE A 109 -5.81 14.67 16.80
N PRO A 110 -6.15 14.78 18.10
CA PRO A 110 -6.18 16.06 18.81
C PRO A 110 -4.78 16.66 19.02
N LEU A 111 -3.77 16.16 18.31
CA LEU A 111 -2.47 16.81 18.22
C LEU A 111 -2.62 17.98 17.26
N LYS A 112 -3.05 19.12 17.81
CA LYS A 112 -2.64 20.41 17.26
C LYS A 112 -1.11 20.44 17.35
N PHE A 113 -0.45 19.98 16.30
CA PHE A 113 0.91 20.44 16.04
C PHE A 113 0.76 21.91 15.71
N SER A 114 0.96 22.78 16.71
CA SER A 114 1.55 24.08 16.40
C SER A 114 2.78 23.74 15.56
N GLY A 115 2.82 24.22 14.32
CA GLY A 115 4.03 24.10 13.52
C GLY A 115 5.21 24.55 14.38
N PRO A 116 6.40 23.94 14.27
CA PRO A 116 7.55 24.42 15.00
C PRO A 116 7.62 25.93 14.79
N GLU A 117 7.92 26.67 15.86
CA GLU A 117 8.15 28.10 15.75
C GLU A 117 9.38 28.27 14.85
N VAL A 118 9.12 28.44 13.55
CA VAL A 118 10.15 28.53 12.54
C VAL A 118 10.57 29.99 12.48
N GLU A 119 11.86 30.22 12.70
CA GLU A 119 12.45 31.52 12.41
C GLU A 119 12.14 31.88 10.94
N LYS A 120 11.38 32.97 10.76
CA LYS A 120 11.09 33.52 9.43
C LYS A 120 12.31 34.32 9.00
N ARG A 121 13.09 33.75 8.08
CA ARG A 121 14.30 34.38 7.52
C ARG A 121 14.04 34.88 6.10
N SER A 122 14.90 35.77 5.60
CA SER A 122 14.85 36.25 4.23
C SER A 122 15.00 35.09 3.24
N LEU A 123 14.34 35.19 2.08
CA LEU A 123 14.34 34.17 1.05
C LEU A 123 15.76 33.93 0.50
N ASP A 124 16.57 34.98 0.44
CA ASP A 124 17.96 34.95 -0.06
C ASP A 124 18.81 33.89 0.65
N VAL A 125 18.64 33.74 1.96
CA VAL A 125 19.40 32.76 2.76
C VAL A 125 19.04 31.32 2.37
N TYR A 126 17.77 31.06 2.03
CA TYR A 126 17.33 29.75 1.58
C TYR A 126 17.80 29.45 0.15
N GLU A 127 17.85 30.46 -0.72
CA GLU A 127 18.37 30.33 -2.07
C GLU A 127 19.87 30.00 -2.05
N THR A 128 20.66 30.70 -1.23
CA THR A 128 22.09 30.42 -1.05
C THR A 128 22.36 29.03 -0.47
N MET A 129 21.56 28.57 0.51
CA MET A 129 21.69 27.20 1.02
C MET A 129 21.36 26.15 -0.02
N LYS A 130 20.30 26.39 -0.81
CA LYS A 130 19.85 25.48 -1.85
C LYS A 130 20.87 25.38 -2.99
N SER A 131 21.50 26.50 -3.37
CA SER A 131 22.55 26.51 -4.39
C SER A 131 23.84 25.85 -3.90
N ALA A 132 24.23 26.07 -2.65
CA ALA A 132 25.42 25.47 -2.05
C ALA A 132 25.22 24.01 -1.60
N GLY A 133 23.98 23.50 -1.57
CA GLY A 133 23.65 22.12 -1.18
C GLY A 133 23.79 21.86 0.33
N PHE A 134 23.76 22.89 1.16
CA PHE A 134 23.89 22.72 2.61
C PHE A 134 22.57 22.28 3.25
N PRO A 135 22.59 21.26 4.14
CA PRO A 135 21.37 20.75 4.77
C PRO A 135 20.82 21.67 5.87
N VAL A 136 21.68 22.48 6.50
CA VAL A 136 21.33 23.33 7.65
C VAL A 136 22.21 24.59 7.64
N LYS A 137 21.68 25.73 8.09
CA LYS A 137 22.46 26.94 8.40
C LYS A 137 23.36 26.69 9.60
N LYS A 138 24.66 26.99 9.48
CA LYS A 138 25.59 27.03 10.61
C LYS A 138 26.53 28.21 10.43
N THR A 139 26.68 29.04 11.45
CA THR A 139 27.65 30.15 11.44
C THR A 139 28.82 29.82 12.38
N LEU A 140 29.93 30.55 12.21
CA LEU A 140 31.11 30.38 13.06
C LEU A 140 30.83 30.86 14.51
N GLU A 141 29.92 31.83 14.66
CA GLU A 141 29.47 32.38 15.94
C GLU A 141 28.68 31.37 16.78
N GLU A 142 27.91 30.49 16.12
CA GLU A 142 27.17 29.40 16.76
C GLU A 142 28.06 28.23 17.22
N PHE A 143 29.36 28.24 16.88
CA PHE A 143 30.27 27.17 17.24
C PHE A 143 30.84 27.35 18.66
N ASP A 144 30.72 26.32 19.49
CA ASP A 144 31.27 26.31 20.84
C ASP A 144 32.76 25.95 20.83
N PHE A 145 33.61 26.98 20.90
CA PHE A 145 35.06 26.84 21.00
C PHE A 145 35.53 26.38 22.39
N GLU A 146 34.71 26.53 23.44
CA GLU A 146 35.06 26.02 24.77
C GLU A 146 34.93 24.50 24.83
N PHE A 147 33.96 23.94 24.11
CA PHE A 147 33.79 22.50 23.93
C PHE A 147 34.97 21.87 23.17
N GLN A 148 35.48 22.54 22.13
CA GLN A 148 36.59 22.05 21.32
C GLN A 148 37.84 22.95 21.41
N LYS A 149 38.54 22.84 22.55
CA LYS A 149 39.76 23.64 22.85
C LYS A 149 40.96 23.38 21.95
N SER A 150 40.95 22.30 21.15
CA SER A 150 42.05 22.01 20.22
C SER A 150 42.03 22.89 18.97
N ILE A 151 40.93 23.60 18.72
CA ILE A 151 40.77 24.49 17.57
C ILE A 151 41.02 25.92 18.03
N ASP A 152 42.04 26.56 17.47
CA ASP A 152 42.30 27.98 17.72
C ASP A 152 41.30 28.84 16.94
N LYS A 153 40.56 29.69 17.67
CA LYS A 153 39.59 30.63 17.10
C LYS A 153 40.24 31.56 16.08
N LYS A 154 41.49 31.98 16.29
CA LYS A 154 42.22 32.87 15.37
C LYS A 154 42.44 32.23 14.00
N VAL A 155 42.78 30.93 13.98
CA VAL A 155 42.95 30.18 12.73
C VAL A 155 41.63 30.07 12.00
N MET A 156 40.53 29.83 12.73
CA MET A 156 39.20 29.78 12.13
C MET A 156 38.73 31.13 11.59
N GLU A 157 39.05 32.23 12.27
CA GLU A 157 38.79 33.60 11.79
C GLU A 157 39.60 33.92 10.53
N ASP A 158 40.87 33.49 10.44
CA ASP A 158 41.67 33.64 9.23
C ASP A 158 41.11 32.80 8.06
N LEU A 159 40.72 31.55 8.32
CA LEU A 159 40.05 30.72 7.32
C LEU A 159 38.70 31.32 6.86
N ALA A 160 37.97 31.98 7.75
CA ALA A 160 36.73 32.68 7.40
C ALA A 160 36.94 33.85 6.43
N THR A 161 38.17 34.37 6.30
CA THR A 161 38.49 35.37 5.26
C THR A 161 38.57 34.79 3.85
N LEU A 162 38.48 33.45 3.72
CA LEU A 162 38.56 32.71 2.45
C LEU A 162 39.86 32.95 1.65
N ARG A 163 40.92 33.45 2.30
CA ARG A 163 42.23 33.67 1.67
C ARG A 163 42.79 32.40 1.03
N PHE A 164 42.54 31.25 1.64
CA PHE A 164 42.96 29.95 1.12
C PHE A 164 42.36 29.66 -0.27
N VAL A 165 41.14 30.12 -0.56
CA VAL A 165 40.52 29.96 -1.89
C VAL A 165 41.28 30.77 -2.92
N HIS A 166 41.55 32.05 -2.61
CA HIS A 166 42.32 32.93 -3.48
C HIS A 166 43.73 32.40 -3.74
N ASN A 167 44.36 31.82 -2.72
CA ASN A 167 45.69 31.25 -2.80
C ASN A 167 45.74 29.82 -3.36
N SER A 168 44.58 29.22 -3.70
CA SER A 168 44.48 27.81 -4.14
C SER A 168 45.07 26.81 -3.14
N GLU A 169 44.90 27.08 -1.84
CA GLU A 169 45.33 26.24 -0.74
C GLU A 169 44.20 25.30 -0.30
N ASN A 170 44.57 24.10 0.17
CA ASN A 170 43.60 23.10 0.62
C ASN A 170 43.44 23.13 2.13
N VAL A 171 42.19 23.20 2.60
CA VAL A 171 41.85 23.14 4.03
C VAL A 171 41.23 21.78 4.33
N VAL A 172 41.79 21.05 5.29
CA VAL A 172 41.30 19.73 5.70
C VAL A 172 40.96 19.73 7.18
N LEU A 173 39.71 19.40 7.51
CA LEU A 173 39.25 19.26 8.89
C LEU A 173 39.34 17.80 9.32
N LEU A 174 40.25 17.49 10.26
CA LEU A 174 40.48 16.14 10.78
C LEU A 174 40.07 16.02 12.25
N GLY A 175 39.56 14.85 12.64
CA GLY A 175 39.25 14.56 14.03
C GLY A 175 38.14 13.52 14.24
N PRO A 176 37.89 13.09 15.50
CA PRO A 176 36.87 12.11 15.86
C PRO A 176 35.45 12.50 15.40
N PRO A 177 34.52 11.56 15.20
CA PRO A 177 33.13 11.90 14.88
C PRO A 177 32.48 12.72 16.00
N GLY A 178 31.55 13.62 15.65
CA GLY A 178 30.81 14.43 16.64
C GLY A 178 31.49 15.71 17.13
N VAL A 179 32.73 16.00 16.74
CA VAL A 179 33.48 17.20 17.19
C VAL A 179 33.17 18.50 16.42
N GLY A 180 32.13 18.50 15.58
CA GLY A 180 31.69 19.71 14.86
C GLY A 180 32.43 20.05 13.55
N LYS A 181 33.21 19.13 12.97
CA LYS A 181 33.87 19.34 11.67
C LYS A 181 32.90 19.77 10.55
N SER A 182 31.74 19.11 10.47
CA SER A 182 30.70 19.45 9.48
C SER A 182 30.08 20.82 9.75
N HIS A 183 29.95 21.23 11.01
CA HIS A 183 29.49 22.58 11.37
C HIS A 183 30.47 23.61 10.84
N LEU A 184 31.77 23.43 11.10
CA LEU A 184 32.81 24.36 10.65
C LEU A 184 32.90 24.45 9.12
N ALA A 185 32.81 23.32 8.42
CA ALA A 185 32.80 23.30 6.95
C ALA A 185 31.61 24.09 6.37
N ILE A 186 30.42 23.89 6.92
CA ILE A 186 29.21 24.65 6.51
C ILE A 186 29.39 26.14 6.84
N ALA A 187 29.89 26.46 8.04
CA ALA A 187 30.09 27.84 8.48
C ALA A 187 31.09 28.62 7.61
N LEU A 188 32.18 27.97 7.18
CA LEU A 188 33.13 28.57 6.24
C LEU A 188 32.49 28.72 4.85
N GLY A 189 31.74 27.72 4.37
CA GLY A 189 31.03 27.80 3.10
C GLY A 189 29.93 28.86 3.05
N MET A 190 29.42 29.30 4.20
CA MET A 190 28.47 30.40 4.31
C MET A 190 29.11 31.80 4.24
N GLN A 191 30.43 31.91 4.32
CA GLN A 191 31.17 33.16 4.14
C GLN A 191 31.51 33.44 2.66
N PHE A 192 31.23 32.47 1.78
CA PHE A 192 31.45 32.54 0.33
C PHE A 192 30.30 33.27 -0.37
#